data_AF-A0A924FCZ5-F1
#
_entry.id   AF-A0A924FCZ5-F1
#
_cell.length_a   1.000
_cell.length_b   1.000
_cell.length_c   1.000
_cell.angle_alpha   90.00
_cell.angle_beta   90.00
_cell.angle_gamma   90.00
#
_symmetry.space_group_name_H-M   'P 1'
#
loop_
_entity.id
_entity.type
_entity.pdbx_description
1 polymer ?
#
loop_
_entity_poly.entity_id
_entity_poly.type
_entity_poly.pdbx_seq_one_letter_code
_entity_poly.pdbx_strand_id
1 'polypeptide(L)'
;DWAKQNVLARYRLRWCTESLFRHLKSNGFDLEELGFSNPQKIRLLVAIVVVLYIICVAEGLKHFDRISQKTYAQGRVSGSASVFRVGYGVVSGQVRTIAHFLAWLLNAIRQKVKVPKPAI
;
A
#
# COMPACT_ATOMS: atom_id res chain seq x y z
N ASP A 1 -9.79 1.20 -31.12
CA ASP A 1 -9.53 -0.21 -30.71
C ASP A 1 -9.99 -0.52 -29.29
N TRP A 2 -11.23 -0.95 -29.15
CA TRP A 2 -11.83 -1.41 -27.89
C TRP A 2 -11.07 -2.62 -27.29
N ALA A 3 -10.47 -3.45 -28.15
CA ALA A 3 -9.60 -4.57 -27.74
C ALA A 3 -8.32 -4.10 -27.02
N LYS A 4 -7.66 -3.04 -27.49
CA LYS A 4 -6.43 -2.50 -26.88
C LYS A 4 -6.70 -1.90 -25.50
N GLN A 5 -7.82 -1.20 -25.33
CA GLN A 5 -8.22 -0.63 -24.03
C GLN A 5 -8.48 -1.73 -22.98
N ASN A 6 -9.10 -2.84 -23.38
CA ASN A 6 -9.29 -4.00 -22.51
C ASN A 6 -7.97 -4.67 -22.10
N VAL A 7 -7.00 -4.76 -23.02
CA VAL A 7 -5.66 -5.30 -22.71
C VAL A 7 -4.94 -4.41 -21.70
N LEU A 8 -4.97 -3.09 -21.89
CA LEU A 8 -4.36 -2.14 -20.95
C LEU A 8 -5.02 -2.18 -19.57
N ALA A 9 -6.34 -2.27 -19.50
CA ALA A 9 -7.06 -2.40 -18.23
C ALA A 9 -6.70 -3.69 -17.47
N ARG A 10 -6.66 -4.83 -18.18
CA ARG A 10 -6.24 -6.12 -17.60
C ARG A 10 -4.79 -6.09 -17.13
N TYR A 11 -3.91 -5.48 -17.92
CA TYR A 11 -2.50 -5.32 -17.54
C TYR A 11 -2.36 -4.48 -16.28
N ARG A 12 -3.09 -3.35 -16.18
CA ARG A 12 -3.10 -2.51 -14.99
C ARG A 12 -3.59 -3.29 -13.76
N LEU A 13 -4.68 -4.04 -13.89
CA LEU A 13 -5.19 -4.86 -12.79
C LEU A 13 -4.16 -5.90 -12.34
N ARG A 14 -3.54 -6.64 -13.27
CA ARG A 14 -2.47 -7.60 -12.96
C ARG A 14 -1.32 -6.92 -12.22
N TRP A 15 -0.85 -5.79 -12.72
CA TRP A 15 0.25 -5.03 -12.12
C TRP A 15 -0.10 -4.54 -10.70
N CYS A 16 -1.33 -4.06 -10.49
CA CYS A 16 -1.80 -3.67 -9.16
C CYS A 16 -1.79 -4.86 -8.19
N THR A 17 -2.27 -6.02 -8.63
CA THR A 17 -2.26 -7.26 -7.85
C THR A 17 -0.84 -7.72 -7.52
N GLU A 18 0.07 -7.69 -8.48
CA GLU A 18 1.50 -8.02 -8.27
C GLU A 18 2.16 -7.05 -7.28
N SER A 19 1.84 -5.76 -7.39
CA SER A 19 2.35 -4.73 -6.48
C SER A 19 1.84 -4.95 -5.05
N LEU A 20 0.56 -5.29 -4.88
CA LEU A 20 -0.02 -5.69 -3.60
C LEU A 20 0.73 -6.88 -3.02
N PHE A 21 0.81 -8.00 -3.76
CA PHE A 21 1.48 -9.21 -3.27
C PHE A 21 2.94 -8.99 -2.93
N ARG A 22 3.66 -8.16 -3.70
CA ARG A 22 5.04 -7.78 -3.36
C ARG A 22 5.14 -7.08 -2.00
N HIS A 23 4.27 -6.13 -1.71
CA HIS A 23 4.26 -5.43 -0.42
C HIS A 23 3.88 -6.35 0.75
N LEU A 24 2.98 -7.31 0.51
CA LEU A 24 2.60 -8.29 1.54
C LEU A 24 3.72 -9.30 1.84
N LYS A 25 4.40 -9.79 0.80
CA LYS A 25 5.37 -10.88 0.92
C LYS A 25 6.71 -10.46 1.51
N SER A 26 7.30 -9.37 1.01
CA SER A 26 8.73 -9.06 1.26
C SER A 26 9.15 -7.60 1.13
N ASN A 27 8.21 -6.68 0.84
CA ASN A 27 8.50 -5.25 0.70
C ASN A 27 7.63 -4.41 1.63
N GLY A 28 7.44 -4.89 2.87
CA GLY A 28 6.66 -4.18 3.89
C GLY A 28 6.21 -5.05 5.06
N PHE A 29 5.32 -6.01 4.82
CA PHE A 29 4.76 -6.86 5.89
C PHE A 29 5.50 -8.19 6.09
N ASP A 30 6.39 -8.53 5.16
CA ASP A 30 7.35 -9.62 5.27
C ASP A 30 6.72 -10.97 5.68
N LEU A 31 5.54 -11.26 5.13
CA LEU A 31 4.76 -12.46 5.45
C LEU A 31 5.53 -13.77 5.21
N GLU A 32 6.44 -13.78 4.24
CA GLU A 32 7.24 -14.97 3.94
C GLU A 32 8.27 -15.27 5.04
N GLU A 33 8.74 -14.25 5.77
CA GLU A 33 9.69 -14.40 6.88
C GLU A 33 9.03 -15.06 8.11
N LEU A 34 7.71 -14.92 8.27
CA LEU A 34 6.98 -15.47 9.41
C LEU A 34 6.92 -17.01 9.41
N GLY A 35 7.26 -17.67 8.29
CA GLY A 35 7.41 -19.13 8.22
C GLY A 35 6.13 -19.92 8.54
N PHE A 36 4.94 -19.32 8.39
CA PHE A 36 3.69 -20.00 8.72
C PHE A 36 3.43 -21.18 7.78
N SER A 37 3.09 -22.33 8.37
CA SER A 37 2.73 -23.55 7.66
C SER A 37 1.25 -23.93 7.78
N ASN A 38 0.54 -23.38 8.77
CA ASN A 38 -0.87 -23.70 8.99
C ASN A 38 -1.79 -22.87 8.07
N PRO A 39 -2.59 -23.50 7.19
CA PRO A 39 -3.38 -22.80 6.17
C PRO A 39 -4.49 -21.91 6.76
N GLN A 40 -5.07 -22.27 7.90
CA GLN A 40 -6.11 -21.48 8.56
C GLN A 40 -5.52 -20.18 9.13
N LYS A 41 -4.37 -20.29 9.79
CA LYS A 41 -3.63 -19.12 10.32
C LYS A 41 -3.17 -18.20 9.21
N ILE A 42 -2.64 -18.75 8.12
CA ILE A 42 -2.24 -17.98 6.94
C ILE A 42 -3.43 -17.21 6.37
N ARG A 43 -4.59 -17.85 6.20
CA ARG A 43 -5.79 -17.17 5.66
C ARG A 43 -6.22 -15.99 6.55
N LEU A 44 -6.24 -16.18 7.86
CA LEU A 44 -6.58 -15.12 8.81
C LEU A 44 -5.56 -13.97 8.75
N LEU A 45 -4.28 -14.30 8.76
CA LEU A 45 -3.21 -13.32 8.72
C LEU A 45 -3.24 -12.49 7.44
N VAL A 46 -3.42 -13.13 6.29
CA VAL A 46 -3.56 -12.45 4.99
C VAL A 46 -4.76 -11.50 5.02
N ALA A 47 -5.90 -11.90 5.59
CA ALA A 47 -7.06 -11.03 5.70
C ALA A 47 -6.76 -9.77 6.55
N ILE A 48 -6.10 -9.93 7.70
CA ILE A 48 -5.69 -8.82 8.56
C ILE A 48 -4.71 -7.90 7.83
N VAL A 49 -3.71 -8.48 7.18
CA VAL A 49 -2.65 -7.74 6.49
C VAL A 49 -3.18 -7.00 5.25
N VAL A 50 -4.18 -7.54 4.54
CA VAL A 50 -4.87 -6.81 3.46
C VAL A 50 -5.58 -5.56 3.98
N VAL A 51 -6.23 -5.64 5.15
CA VAL A 51 -6.85 -4.46 5.77
C VAL A 51 -5.79 -3.44 6.18
N LEU A 52 -4.69 -3.89 6.80
CA LEU A 52 -3.55 -3.02 7.13
C LEU A 52 -2.93 -2.37 5.89
N TYR A 53 -2.83 -3.12 4.78
CA TYR A 53 -2.36 -2.59 3.51
C TYR A 53 -3.23 -1.43 3.02
N ILE A 54 -4.55 -1.58 3.07
CA ILE A 54 -5.49 -0.52 2.67
C ILE A 54 -5.31 0.72 3.55
N ILE A 55 -5.13 0.54 4.87
CA ILE A 55 -4.85 1.64 5.80
C ILE A 55 -3.53 2.34 5.45
N CYS A 56 -2.47 1.58 5.15
CA CYS A 56 -1.19 2.14 4.72
C CYS A 56 -1.34 2.92 3.40
N VAL A 57 -2.09 2.42 2.42
CA VAL A 57 -2.34 3.17 1.18
C VAL A 57 -3.13 4.44 1.46
N ALA A 58 -4.15 4.40 2.31
CA ALA A 58 -4.95 5.55 2.67
C ALA A 58 -4.12 6.65 3.35
N GLU A 59 -3.27 6.29 4.31
CA GLU A 59 -2.32 7.23 4.94
C GLU A 59 -1.29 7.75 3.94
N GLY A 60 -0.79 6.89 3.05
CA GLY A 60 0.11 7.30 1.98
C GLY A 60 -0.50 8.35 1.05
N LEU A 61 -1.79 8.23 0.75
CA LEU A 61 -2.52 9.21 -0.07
C LEU A 61 -2.69 10.56 0.66
N LYS A 62 -2.90 10.55 1.98
CA LYS A 62 -2.95 11.78 2.80
C LYS A 62 -1.61 12.53 2.80
N HIS A 63 -0.51 11.84 2.53
CA HIS A 63 0.86 12.35 2.52
C HIS A 63 1.49 12.31 1.13
N PHE A 64 0.68 12.27 0.07
CA PHE A 64 1.15 12.12 -1.30
C PHE A 64 2.08 13.26 -1.75
N ASP A 65 1.85 14.46 -1.24
CA ASP A 65 2.67 15.66 -1.42
C ASP A 65 4.14 15.47 -0.97
N ARG A 66 4.39 14.54 -0.04
CA ARG A 66 5.72 14.23 0.47
C ARG A 66 6.51 13.28 -0.42
N ILE A 67 5.88 12.68 -1.43
CA ILE A 67 6.55 11.77 -2.35
C ILE A 67 7.37 12.60 -3.35
N SER A 68 8.66 12.77 -3.06
CA SER A 68 9.60 13.42 -3.97
C SER A 68 9.64 12.67 -5.32
N GLN A 69 9.81 13.37 -6.43
CA GLN A 69 9.96 12.74 -7.73
C GLN A 69 11.43 12.41 -8.03
N LYS A 70 11.68 11.27 -8.67
CA LYS A 70 12.99 10.85 -9.20
C LYS A 70 12.97 10.87 -10.72
N THR A 71 14.00 11.44 -11.32
CA THR A 71 14.22 11.44 -12.76
C THR A 71 15.21 10.33 -13.12
N TYR A 72 14.81 9.44 -14.02
CA TYR A 72 15.64 8.34 -14.51
C TYR A 72 16.37 8.73 -15.79
N ALA A 73 17.41 7.97 -16.17
CA ALA A 73 18.32 8.25 -17.28
C ALA A 73 17.65 8.51 -18.65
N GLN A 74 16.38 8.14 -18.84
CA GLN A 74 15.59 8.39 -20.05
C GLN A 74 14.56 9.55 -19.91
N GLY A 75 14.73 10.44 -18.93
CA GLY A 75 13.81 11.55 -18.66
C GLY A 75 12.48 11.13 -18.03
N ARG A 76 12.30 9.83 -17.71
CA ARG A 76 11.11 9.34 -17.00
C ARG A 76 11.12 9.85 -15.57
N VAL A 77 10.04 10.51 -15.17
CA VAL A 77 9.82 10.97 -13.80
C VAL A 77 8.89 9.99 -13.09
N SER A 78 9.26 9.53 -11.90
CA SER A 78 8.41 8.65 -11.08
C SER A 78 8.59 8.97 -9.59
N GLY A 79 7.58 8.65 -8.77
CA GLY A 79 7.69 8.85 -7.33
C GLY A 79 8.88 8.09 -6.73
N SER A 80 9.58 8.71 -5.79
CA SER A 80 10.76 8.15 -5.14
C SER A 80 10.47 6.91 -4.29
N ALA A 81 9.21 6.78 -3.88
CA ALA A 81 8.64 5.70 -3.09
C ALA A 81 7.21 5.42 -3.55
N SER A 82 6.73 4.20 -3.33
CA SER A 82 5.32 3.89 -3.54
C SER A 82 4.45 4.56 -2.47
N VAL A 83 3.19 4.87 -2.81
CA VAL A 83 2.21 5.43 -1.87
C VAL A 83 2.09 4.56 -0.61
N PHE A 84 2.04 3.23 -0.81
CA PHE A 84 2.07 2.27 0.28
C PHE A 84 3.26 2.47 1.22
N ARG A 85 4.49 2.64 0.71
CA ARG A 85 5.70 2.76 1.54
C ARG A 85 5.69 4.01 2.41
N VAL A 86 5.15 5.13 1.89
CA VAL A 86 4.99 6.35 2.69
C VAL A 86 4.02 6.12 3.83
N GLY A 87 2.83 5.58 3.55
CA GLY A 87 1.86 5.35 4.61
C GLY A 87 2.25 4.21 5.57
N TYR A 88 2.96 3.19 5.09
CA TYR A 88 3.55 2.16 5.94
C TYR A 88 4.48 2.77 7.00
N GLY A 89 5.32 3.73 6.62
CA GLY A 89 6.18 4.45 7.57
C GLY A 89 5.40 5.25 8.62
N VAL A 90 4.24 5.81 8.25
CA VAL A 90 3.35 6.50 9.19
C VAL A 90 2.70 5.50 10.15
N VAL A 91 2.12 4.42 9.61
CA VAL A 91 1.40 3.39 10.37
C VAL A 91 2.34 2.66 11.33
N SER A 92 3.52 2.25 10.88
CA SER A 92 4.50 1.54 11.71
C SER A 92 4.97 2.41 12.88
N GLY A 93 5.11 3.72 12.69
CA GLY A 93 5.43 4.67 13.75
C GLY A 93 4.37 4.78 14.86
N GLN A 94 3.14 4.29 14.63
CA GLN A 94 2.06 4.24 15.63
C GLN A 94 2.02 2.92 16.40
N VAL A 95 2.77 1.90 15.99
CA VAL A 95 2.78 0.58 16.64
C VAL A 95 3.76 0.60 17.83
N ARG A 96 3.49 1.46 18.82
CA ARG A 96 4.24 1.50 20.08
C ARG A 96 3.69 0.50 21.09
N THR A 97 2.36 0.52 21.24
CA THR A 97 1.59 -0.43 22.02
C THR A 97 0.29 -0.72 21.27
N ILE A 98 -0.34 -1.86 21.56
CA ILE A 98 -1.63 -2.21 20.96
C ILE A 98 -2.68 -1.15 21.28
N ALA A 99 -2.73 -0.65 22.52
CA ALA A 99 -3.70 0.37 22.93
C ALA A 99 -3.52 1.69 22.16
N HIS A 100 -2.27 2.17 22.01
CA HIS A 100 -1.98 3.38 21.23
C HIS A 100 -2.36 3.19 19.76
N PHE A 101 -1.99 2.05 19.18
CA PHE A 101 -2.31 1.73 17.80
C PHE A 101 -3.82 1.70 17.56
N LEU A 102 -4.59 1.06 18.45
CA LEU A 102 -6.04 1.01 18.35
C LEU A 102 -6.69 2.40 18.47
N ALA A 103 -6.23 3.22 19.42
CA ALA A 103 -6.71 4.59 19.58
C ALA A 103 -6.43 5.43 18.33
N TRP A 104 -5.22 5.34 17.79
CA TRP A 104 -4.84 5.99 16.54
C TRP A 104 -5.68 5.49 15.36
N LEU A 105 -5.87 4.18 15.22
CA LEU A 105 -6.60 3.55 14.13
C LEU A 105 -8.08 4.00 14.11
N LEU A 106 -8.73 4.01 15.27
CA LEU A 106 -10.11 4.47 15.41
C LEU A 106 -10.26 5.93 14.97
N ASN A 107 -9.27 6.78 15.26
CA ASN A 107 -9.24 8.15 14.78
C ASN A 107 -8.97 8.22 13.27
N ALA A 108 -8.01 7.43 12.76
CA ALA A 108 -7.62 7.42 11.35
C ALA A 108 -8.77 7.01 10.42
N ILE A 109 -9.56 5.99 10.80
CA ILE A 109 -10.72 5.50 10.03
C ILE A 109 -11.82 6.56 9.89
N ARG A 110 -11.94 7.49 10.85
CA ARG A 110 -12.93 8.59 10.80
C ARG A 110 -12.52 9.72 9.87
N GLN A 111 -11.26 9.80 9.47
CA GLN A 111 -10.76 10.87 8.62
C GLN A 111 -11.02 10.57 7.15
N LYS A 112 -11.46 11.59 6.40
CA LYS A 112 -11.63 11.46 4.95
C LYS A 112 -10.27 11.36 4.26
N VAL A 113 -10.15 10.40 3.34
CA VAL A 113 -8.98 10.32 2.45
C VAL A 113 -9.10 11.42 1.40
N LYS A 114 -8.17 12.36 1.39
CA LYS A 114 -8.04 13.32 0.28
C LYS A 114 -7.15 12.68 -0.77
N VAL A 115 -7.75 12.30 -1.90
CA VAL A 115 -7.00 11.77 -3.04
C VAL A 115 -6.52 12.96 -3.89
N PRO A 116 -5.20 13.08 -4.14
CA PRO A 116 -4.69 14.08 -5.07
C PRO A 116 -5.33 13.89 -6.44
N LYS A 117 -5.72 14.98 -7.11
CA LYS A 117 -6.16 14.89 -8.50
C LYS A 117 -4.99 14.39 -9.34
N PRO A 118 -5.20 13.41 -10.23
CA PRO A 118 -4.15 13.00 -11.15
C PRO A 118 -3.70 14.22 -11.97
N ALA A 119 -2.39 14.39 -12.14
CA ALA A 119 -1.88 15.34 -13.11
C ALA A 119 -2.43 14.91 -14.49
N ILE A 120 -3.24 15.78 -15.08
CA ILE A 120 -3.80 15.61 -16.44
C ILE A 120 -2.67 15.71 -17.44
#